data_AF-A0A7K9PGE2-F1
#
_entry.id   AF-A0A7K9PGE2-F1
#
_cell.length_a   1.000
_cell.length_b   1.000
_cell.length_c   1.000
_cell.angle_alpha   90.00
_cell.angle_beta   90.00
_cell.angle_gamma   90.00
#
_symmetry.space_group_name_H-M   'P 1'
#
loop_
_entity.id
_entity.type
_entity.pdbx_description
1 polymer ?
#
loop_
_entity_poly.entity_id
_entity_poly.type
_entity_poly.pdbx_seq_one_letter_code
_entity_poly.pdbx_strand_id
1 'polypeptide(L)' 'VHPDLGISSKAMSIMNSFVNDMFEQLASEASHLAQYSHRATITSREVQAAVRLLVPGELAKHAVSEGTKAVTKYTSSK' A
#
# COMPACT_ATOMS: atom_id res chain seq x y z
N VAL A 1 -14.38 9.80 6.57
CA VAL A 1 -13.66 10.69 7.53
C VAL A 1 -14.37 12.03 7.70
N HIS A 2 -14.89 12.68 6.65
CA HIS A 2 -15.73 13.89 6.77
C HIS A 2 -16.90 13.85 5.75
N PRO A 3 -18.13 13.52 6.18
CA PRO A 3 -19.29 13.41 5.27
C PRO A 3 -19.72 14.72 4.61
N ASP A 4 -19.46 15.86 5.27
CA ASP A 4 -19.97 17.17 4.84
C ASP A 4 -19.00 17.94 3.93
N LEU A 5 -17.83 17.36 3.63
CA LEU A 5 -16.80 17.99 2.80
C LEU A 5 -16.72 17.34 1.41
N GLY A 6 -16.58 18.17 0.38
CA GLY A 6 -16.35 17.74 -1.01
C GLY A 6 -14.90 17.90 -1.46
N ILE A 7 -14.53 17.21 -2.55
CA ILE A 7 -13.23 17.36 -3.22
C ILE A 7 -13.42 17.94 -4.62
N SER A 8 -12.57 18.88 -5.03
CA SER A 8 -12.61 19.42 -6.40
C SER A 8 -12.05 18.42 -7.41
N SER A 9 -12.44 18.53 -8.68
CA SER A 9 -11.92 17.68 -9.76
C SER A 9 -10.38 17.75 -9.88
N LYS A 10 -9.81 18.94 -9.73
CA LYS A 10 -8.36 19.14 -9.73
C LYS A 10 -7.68 18.44 -8.53
N ALA A 11 -8.23 18.60 -7.33
CA ALA A 11 -7.70 17.92 -6.15
C ALA A 11 -7.81 16.39 -6.28
N MET A 12 -8.90 15.88 -6.85
CA MET A 12 -9.08 14.46 -7.14
C MET A 12 -8.01 13.94 -8.12
N SER A 13 -7.71 14.70 -9.18
CA SER A 13 -6.65 14.35 -10.12
C SER A 13 -5.28 14.26 -9.44
N ILE A 14 -4.97 15.20 -8.54
CA ILE A 14 -3.72 15.18 -7.77
C ILE A 14 -3.65 13.94 -6.89
N MET A 15 -4.74 13.61 -6.19
CA MET A 15 -4.80 12.41 -5.35
C MET A 15 -4.63 11.12 -6.16
N ASN A 16 -5.22 11.04 -7.35
CA ASN A 16 -5.06 9.89 -8.24
C ASN A 16 -3.60 9.72 -8.68
N SER A 17 -2.95 10.81 -9.11
CA SER A 17 -1.53 10.78 -9.46
C SER A 17 -0.65 10.38 -8.28
N PHE A 18 -0.93 10.89 -7.07
CA PHE A 18 -0.21 10.52 -5.86
C PHE A 18 -0.32 9.02 -5.55
N VAL A 19 -1.53 8.46 -5.66
CA VAL A 19 -1.74 7.02 -5.43
C VAL A 19 -1.01 6.17 -6.45
N ASN A 20 -1.01 6.57 -7.73
CA ASN A 20 -0.31 5.83 -8.78
C ASN A 20 1.20 5.85 -8.59
N ASP A 21 1.78 7.00 -8.25
CA ASP A 21 3.22 7.12 -7.97
C ASP A 21 3.64 6.22 -6.79
N MET A 22 2.88 6.25 -5.70
CA MET A 22 3.11 5.36 -4.55
C MET A 22 2.93 3.88 -4.90
N PHE A 23 1.95 3.55 -5.74
CA PHE A 23 1.69 2.19 -6.18
C PHE A 23 2.85 1.64 -7.01
N GLU A 24 3.34 2.40 -7.98
CA GLU A 24 4.48 2.01 -8.82
C GLU A 24 5.73 1.77 -7.96
N GLN A 25 5.99 2.65 -7.00
CA GLN A 25 7.12 2.50 -6.09
C GLN A 25 6.99 1.24 -5.22
N LEU A 26 5.82 0.99 -4.63
CA LEU A 26 5.56 -0.19 -3.81
C LEU A 26 5.64 -1.50 -4.60
N ALA A 27 5.05 -1.53 -5.79
CA ALA A 27 5.04 -2.71 -6.65
C ALA A 27 6.44 -3.07 -7.13
N SER A 28 7.23 -2.05 -7.51
CA SER A 28 8.63 -2.21 -7.90
C SER A 28 9.47 -2.81 -6.76
N GLU A 29 9.37 -2.23 -5.55
CA GLU A 29 10.14 -2.71 -4.40
C GLU A 29 9.70 -4.11 -3.94
N ALA A 30 8.39 -4.39 -3.95
CA ALA A 30 7.88 -5.73 -3.65
C ALA A 30 8.35 -6.78 -4.67
N SER A 31 8.44 -6.41 -5.96
CA SER A 31 8.99 -7.25 -7.01
C SER A 31 10.48 -7.54 -6.78
N HIS A 32 11.27 -6.51 -6.44
CA HIS A 32 12.68 -6.69 -6.09
C HIS A 32 12.85 -7.65 -4.90
N LEU A 33 12.05 -7.50 -3.84
CA LEU A 33 12.09 -8.38 -2.67
C LEU A 33 11.72 -9.84 -3.01
N ALA A 34 10.75 -10.05 -3.90
CA ALA A 34 10.41 -11.39 -4.39
C ALA A 34 11.57 -12.00 -5.18
N GLN A 35 12.22 -11.22 -6.05
CA GLN A 35 13.38 -11.66 -6.82
C GLN A 35 14.58 -11.99 -5.92
N TYR A 36 14.88 -11.15 -4.92
CA TYR A 36 15.94 -11.42 -3.93
C TYR A 36 15.71 -12.70 -3.14
N SER A 37 14.45 -13.07 -2.90
CA SER A 37 14.08 -14.30 -2.21
C SER A 37 13.88 -15.49 -3.16
N HIS A 38 14.21 -15.35 -4.44
CA HIS A 38 14.03 -16.36 -5.50
C HIS A 38 12.58 -16.88 -5.61
N ARG A 39 11.61 -15.99 -5.41
CA ARG A 39 10.17 -16.30 -5.51
C ARG A 39 9.59 -15.69 -6.78
N ALA A 40 8.78 -16.47 -7.49
CA ALA A 40 8.01 -15.99 -8.65
C ALA A 40 6.70 -15.29 -8.25
N THR A 41 6.29 -15.40 -6.98
CA THR A 41 5.02 -14.86 -6.48
C THR A 41 5.29 -13.79 -5.43
N ILE A 42 4.73 -12.60 -5.65
CA ILE A 42 4.68 -11.54 -4.65
C ILE A 42 3.55 -11.86 -3.67
N THR A 43 3.89 -11.99 -2.39
CA THR A 43 2.92 -12.25 -1.31
C THR A 43 2.69 -10.98 -0.50
N SER A 44 1.74 -11.03 0.45
CA SER A 44 1.53 -9.94 1.41
C SER A 44 2.79 -9.60 2.22
N ARG A 45 3.72 -10.54 2.37
CA ARG A 45 5.01 -10.33 3.05
C ARG A 45 5.90 -9.35 2.31
N GLU A 46 6.07 -9.53 1.00
CA GLU A 46 6.92 -8.64 0.19
C GLU A 46 6.31 -7.24 0.12
N VAL A 47 4.98 -7.13 0.00
CA VAL A 47 4.28 -5.84 0.05
C VAL A 47 4.46 -5.16 1.42
N GLN A 48 4.32 -5.89 2.52
CA GLN A 48 4.51 -5.34 3.87
C GLN A 48 5.96 -4.89 4.11
N ALA A 49 6.93 -5.62 3.58
CA ALA A 49 8.35 -5.26 3.66
C ALA A 49 8.65 -4.02 2.81
N ALA A 50 8.12 -3.93 1.59
CA ALA A 50 8.23 -2.74 0.74
C ALA A 50 7.68 -1.48 1.43
N VAL A 51 6.51 -1.58 2.08
CA VAL A 51 5.92 -0.49 2.87
C VAL A 51 6.89 -0.02 3.97
N ARG A 52 7.56 -0.94 4.67
CA ARG A 52 8.51 -0.59 5.74
C ARG A 52 9.79 0.07 5.23
N LEU A 53 10.18 -0.20 3.98
CA LEU A 53 11.35 0.40 3.35
C LEU A 53 11.05 1.80 2.80
N LEU A 54 9.87 1.98 2.21
CA LEU A 54 9.51 3.21 1.48
C LEU A 54 8.81 4.26 2.37
N VAL A 55 8.06 3.82 3.39
CA VAL A 55 7.26 4.73 4.21
C VAL A 55 7.99 5.01 5.53
N PRO A 56 8.11 6.28 5.97
CA PRO A 56 8.86 6.63 7.16
C PRO A 56 8.05 6.42 8.47
N GLY A 57 8.76 6.00 9.52
CA GLY A 57 8.33 6.13 10.92
C GLY A 57 6.93 5.59 11.24
N GLU A 58 6.11 6.42 11.89
CA GLU A 58 4.76 6.06 12.32
C GLU A 58 3.81 5.79 11.15
N LEU A 59 4.04 6.38 9.97
CA LEU A 59 3.21 6.12 8.79
C LEU A 59 3.34 4.66 8.33
N ALA A 60 4.55 4.09 8.37
CA ALA A 60 4.74 2.68 8.04
C ALA A 60 4.02 1.76 9.02
N LYS A 61 4.04 2.08 10.32
CA LYS A 61 3.35 1.29 11.35
C LYS A 61 1.85 1.27 11.10
N HIS A 62 1.24 2.43 10.83
CA HIS A 62 -0.17 2.53 10.51
C HIS A 62 -0.52 1.80 9.21
N ALA A 63 0.24 2.02 8.14
CA ALA A 63 0.01 1.39 6.85
C ALA A 63 0.06 -0.15 6.94
N VAL A 64 1.05 -0.69 7.67
CA VAL A 64 1.16 -2.13 7.93
C VAL A 64 -0.01 -2.66 8.76
N SER A 65 -0.42 -1.93 9.79
CA SER A 65 -1.58 -2.30 10.62
C SER A 65 -2.86 -2.37 9.78
N GLU A 66 -3.15 -1.33 9.00
CA GLU A 66 -4.33 -1.28 8.14
C GLU A 66 -4.30 -2.35 7.04
N GLY A 67 -3.15 -2.59 6.43
CA GLY A 67 -2.97 -3.67 5.46
C GLY A 67 -3.26 -5.05 6.06
N THR A 68 -2.77 -5.31 7.27
CA THR A 68 -3.01 -6.59 7.97
C THR A 68 -4.49 -6.78 8.27
N LYS A 69 -5.15 -5.75 8.82
CA LYS A 69 -6.60 -5.77 9.09
C LYS A 69 -7.41 -6.04 7.83
N ALA A 70 -7.05 -5.40 6.71
CA ALA A 70 -7.74 -5.58 5.44
C ALA A 70 -7.63 -7.03 4.93
N VAL A 71 -6.44 -7.64 5.00
CA VAL A 71 -6.23 -9.05 4.63
C VAL A 71 -7.05 -9.97 5.53
N THR A 72 -7.02 -9.78 6.86
CA THR A 72 -7.82 -10.57 7.80
C THR A 72 -9.30 -10.47 7.49
N LYS A 73 -9.82 -9.24 7.27
CA LYS A 73 -11.23 -9.02 6.91
C LYS A 73 -11.59 -9.75 5.62
N TYR A 74 -10.77 -9.64 4.59
CA TYR A 74 -10.98 -10.32 3.31
C TYR A 74 -11.06 -11.83 3.47
N THR A 75 -10.11 -12.43 4.21
CA THR A 75 -10.10 -13.88 4.46
C THR A 75 -11.30 -14.34 5.29
N SER A 76 -11.78 -13.53 6.24
CA SER A 76 -12.94 -13.87 7.09
C SER A 76 -14.30 -13.66 6.43
N SER A 77 -14.37 -12.83 5.39
CA SER A 77 -15.63 -12.53 4.66
C SER A 77 -15.88 -13.50 3.50
N LYS A 78 -14.97 -14.47 3.32
CA LYS A 78 -15.07 -15.54 2.34
C LYS A 78 -15.60 -16.79 3.01
#